data_AF-A0A8T0ILY3-F1
#
_entry.id   AF-A0A8T0ILY3-F1
#
_cell.length_a   1.000
_cell.length_b   1.000
_cell.length_c   1.000
_cell.angle_alpha   90.00
_cell.angle_beta   90.00
_cell.angle_gamma   90.00
#
_symmetry.space_group_name_H-M   'P 1'
#
loop_
_entity.id
_entity.type
_entity.pdbx_description
1 polymer ?
#
loop_
_entity_poly.entity_id
_entity_poly.type
_entity_poly.pdbx_seq_one_letter_code
_entity_poly.pdbx_strand_id
1 'polypeptide(L)'
;MVVAAAPTGAGTGTSKQLQKLEKRVQDGDYYEAQQMYKSVHSRYMHAKKYSEAIELLSSGAVAMLKHGQVTCGTELGLLLIQTLTAAKVPFDNAAIDQIRAIFNAYPRAADSQQESEASNSGVESSEATVAARTRVEGCTSFLRAALKWSIETGGFSRGAPELHDMLGQYIWTESPAPEMMKASQHFVRGNQPEAFAKVVVECMNKCYPSEADLVIARAVML
;
A
#
# COMPACT_ATOMS: atom_id res chain seq x y z
N MET A 1 -16.08 23.72 -45.55
CA MET A 1 -14.84 22.93 -45.74
C MET A 1 -13.90 23.34 -44.62
N VAL A 2 -13.48 22.51 -43.66
CA VAL A 2 -13.01 21.11 -43.68
C VAL A 2 -13.33 20.51 -42.28
N VAL A 3 -14.22 19.52 -42.17
CA VAL A 3 -14.00 18.07 -41.89
C VAL A 3 -13.24 17.70 -40.60
N ALA A 4 -14.02 17.19 -39.64
CA ALA A 4 -13.84 16.06 -38.70
C ALA A 4 -12.54 15.83 -37.89
N ALA A 5 -12.73 15.69 -36.57
CA ALA A 5 -12.15 14.59 -35.78
C ALA A 5 -12.96 14.39 -34.47
N ALA A 6 -13.80 13.36 -34.42
CA ALA A 6 -14.12 12.68 -33.16
C ALA A 6 -12.93 11.76 -32.83
N PRO A 7 -12.57 11.56 -31.55
CA PRO A 7 -12.94 10.28 -30.94
C PRO A 7 -13.07 10.34 -29.41
N THR A 8 -14.24 10.07 -28.84
CA THR A 8 -14.36 9.66 -27.43
C THR A 8 -15.43 8.58 -27.29
N GLY A 9 -15.13 7.41 -27.85
CA GLY A 9 -15.94 6.21 -27.74
C GLY A 9 -15.18 5.12 -26.99
N ALA A 10 -14.85 5.34 -25.72
CA ALA A 10 -14.32 4.31 -24.83
C ALA A 10 -14.80 4.58 -23.40
N GLY A 11 -15.66 3.74 -22.83
CA GLY A 11 -15.98 3.86 -21.39
C GLY A 11 -17.24 3.17 -20.87
N THR A 12 -18.17 2.70 -21.71
CA THR A 12 -19.44 2.15 -21.19
C THR A 12 -19.36 0.68 -20.77
N GLY A 13 -18.43 -0.10 -21.33
CA GLY A 13 -18.24 -1.53 -21.00
C GLY A 13 -17.35 -1.78 -19.78
N THR A 14 -16.27 -1.02 -19.64
CA THR A 14 -15.31 -1.07 -18.52
C THR A 14 -15.96 -0.64 -17.21
N SER A 15 -16.71 0.47 -17.22
CA SER A 15 -17.44 0.97 -16.06
C SER A 15 -18.50 -0.01 -15.55
N LYS A 16 -19.23 -0.70 -16.44
CA LYS A 16 -20.20 -1.73 -16.05
C LYS A 16 -19.56 -2.97 -15.44
N GLN A 17 -18.36 -3.35 -15.88
CA GLN A 17 -17.62 -4.47 -15.30
C GLN A 17 -17.07 -4.10 -13.92
N LEU A 18 -16.54 -2.89 -13.76
CA LEU A 18 -16.14 -2.31 -12.48
C LEU A 18 -17.29 -2.29 -11.48
N GLN A 19 -18.46 -1.78 -11.86
CA GLN A 19 -19.64 -1.76 -10.98
C GLN A 19 -20.09 -3.15 -10.55
N LYS A 20 -19.98 -4.16 -11.44
CA LYS A 20 -20.29 -5.55 -11.08
C LYS A 20 -19.25 -6.12 -10.10
N LEU A 21 -17.98 -5.79 -10.28
CA LEU A 21 -16.91 -6.21 -9.38
C LEU A 21 -17.06 -5.55 -8.01
N GLU A 22 -17.32 -4.24 -7.96
CA GLU A 22 -17.59 -3.50 -6.72
C GLU A 22 -18.81 -4.06 -5.98
N LYS A 23 -19.88 -4.38 -6.71
CA LYS A 23 -21.06 -5.01 -6.11
C LYS A 23 -20.72 -6.35 -5.46
N ARG A 24 -19.90 -7.18 -6.09
CA ARG A 24 -19.47 -8.45 -5.48
C ARG A 24 -18.57 -8.28 -4.26
N VAL A 25 -17.75 -7.22 -4.25
CA VAL A 25 -16.99 -6.85 -3.05
C VAL A 25 -17.94 -6.45 -1.92
N GLN A 26 -19.04 -5.75 -2.23
CA GLN A 26 -20.09 -5.42 -1.24
C GLN A 26 -20.89 -6.64 -0.79
N ASP A 27 -21.12 -7.60 -1.69
CA ASP A 27 -21.83 -8.86 -1.39
C ASP A 27 -21.01 -9.80 -0.47
N GLY A 28 -19.73 -9.47 -0.18
CA GLY A 28 -18.87 -10.20 0.75
C GLY A 28 -18.00 -11.30 0.11
N ASP A 29 -18.11 -11.50 -1.21
CA ASP A 29 -17.36 -12.53 -1.95
C ASP A 29 -15.95 -12.05 -2.34
N TYR A 30 -15.13 -11.69 -1.35
CA TYR A 30 -13.84 -11.03 -1.57
C TYR A 30 -12.84 -11.85 -2.39
N TYR A 31 -12.75 -13.16 -2.14
CA TYR A 31 -11.84 -14.05 -2.86
C TYR A 31 -12.28 -14.22 -4.32
N GLU A 32 -13.57 -14.41 -4.58
CA GLU A 32 -14.09 -14.49 -5.95
C GLU A 32 -13.89 -13.17 -6.70
N ALA A 33 -14.18 -12.05 -6.03
CA ALA A 33 -13.94 -10.73 -6.59
C ALA A 33 -12.46 -10.57 -6.98
N GLN A 34 -11.54 -10.99 -6.13
CA GLN A 34 -10.10 -10.95 -6.40
C GLN A 34 -9.70 -11.78 -7.63
N GLN A 35 -10.20 -13.00 -7.76
CA GLN A 35 -9.93 -13.83 -8.93
C GLN A 35 -10.49 -13.19 -10.21
N MET A 36 -11.66 -12.55 -10.12
CA MET A 36 -12.21 -11.82 -11.25
C MET A 36 -11.39 -10.57 -11.61
N TYR A 37 -10.90 -9.79 -10.63
CA TYR A 37 -9.97 -8.68 -10.88
C TYR A 37 -8.72 -9.17 -11.61
N LYS A 38 -8.10 -10.28 -11.17
CA LYS A 38 -6.94 -10.90 -11.84
C LYS A 38 -7.26 -11.35 -13.27
N SER A 39 -8.44 -11.94 -13.50
CA SER A 39 -8.89 -12.37 -14.83
C SER A 39 -9.14 -11.20 -15.79
N VAL A 40 -9.77 -10.11 -15.33
CA VAL A 40 -9.98 -8.91 -16.15
C VAL A 40 -8.64 -8.23 -16.44
N HIS A 41 -7.77 -8.12 -15.43
CA HIS A 41 -6.40 -7.60 -15.59
C HIS A 41 -5.63 -8.34 -16.68
N SER A 42 -5.58 -9.67 -16.65
CA SER A 42 -4.87 -10.47 -17.66
C SER A 42 -5.38 -10.17 -19.07
N ARG A 43 -6.70 -10.03 -19.23
CA ARG A 43 -7.31 -9.63 -20.53
C ARG A 43 -6.88 -8.23 -20.97
N TYR A 44 -6.82 -7.26 -20.06
CA TYR A 44 -6.34 -5.91 -20.39
C TYR A 44 -4.84 -5.88 -20.70
N MET A 45 -4.03 -6.70 -20.02
CA MET A 45 -2.61 -6.88 -20.33
C MET A 45 -2.42 -7.44 -21.74
N HIS A 46 -3.18 -8.47 -22.13
CA HIS A 46 -3.17 -9.02 -23.50
C HIS A 46 -3.65 -8.01 -24.53
N ALA A 47 -4.64 -7.18 -24.19
CA ALA A 47 -5.13 -6.10 -25.02
C ALA A 47 -4.23 -4.84 -25.03
N LYS A 48 -3.11 -4.85 -24.29
CA LYS A 48 -2.18 -3.71 -24.10
C LYS A 48 -2.85 -2.44 -23.57
N LYS A 49 -3.93 -2.60 -22.82
CA LYS A 49 -4.70 -1.53 -22.17
C LYS A 49 -4.19 -1.30 -20.75
N TYR A 50 -2.98 -0.76 -20.64
CA TYR A 50 -2.30 -0.60 -19.36
C TYR A 50 -2.98 0.45 -18.46
N SER A 51 -3.46 1.55 -19.03
CA SER A 51 -4.21 2.60 -18.32
C SER A 51 -5.44 2.03 -17.60
N GLU A 52 -6.29 1.30 -18.31
CA GLU A 52 -7.52 0.74 -17.74
C GLU A 52 -7.23 -0.38 -16.74
N ALA A 53 -6.14 -1.15 -16.93
CA ALA A 53 -5.71 -2.16 -15.97
C ALA A 53 -5.24 -1.55 -14.66
N ILE A 54 -4.50 -0.43 -14.72
CA ILE A 54 -4.01 0.31 -13.57
C ILE A 54 -5.18 0.88 -12.77
N GLU A 55 -6.13 1.55 -13.43
CA GLU A 55 -7.33 2.10 -12.77
C GLU A 55 -8.16 1.00 -12.10
N LEU A 56 -8.38 -0.11 -12.81
CA LEU A 56 -9.12 -1.27 -12.29
C LEU A 56 -8.50 -1.87 -11.03
N LEU A 57 -7.17 -2.05 -11.04
CA LEU A 57 -6.47 -2.63 -9.89
C LEU A 57 -6.40 -1.65 -8.73
N SER A 58 -6.22 -0.36 -9.00
CA SER A 58 -6.22 0.68 -7.96
C SER A 58 -7.57 0.76 -7.25
N SER A 59 -8.68 0.82 -8.00
CA SER A 59 -10.03 0.83 -7.40
C SER A 59 -10.34 -0.47 -6.65
N GLY A 60 -9.98 -1.62 -7.23
CA GLY A 60 -10.17 -2.93 -6.60
C GLY A 60 -9.38 -3.09 -5.30
N ALA A 61 -8.12 -2.66 -5.27
CA ALA A 61 -7.28 -2.70 -4.07
C ALA A 61 -7.86 -1.80 -2.97
N VAL A 62 -8.22 -0.55 -3.30
CA VAL A 62 -8.83 0.38 -2.34
C VAL A 62 -10.14 -0.17 -1.78
N ALA A 63 -10.99 -0.76 -2.63
CA ALA A 63 -12.24 -1.36 -2.18
C ALA A 63 -11.99 -2.51 -1.19
N MET A 64 -11.10 -3.45 -1.52
CA MET A 64 -10.79 -4.59 -0.63
C MET A 64 -10.18 -4.14 0.70
N LEU A 65 -9.28 -3.16 0.67
CA LEU A 65 -8.66 -2.64 1.89
C LEU A 65 -9.67 -1.93 2.80
N LYS A 66 -10.64 -1.19 2.23
CA LYS A 66 -11.74 -0.58 3.00
C LYS A 66 -12.64 -1.60 3.69
N HIS A 67 -12.81 -2.78 3.09
CA HIS A 67 -13.54 -3.90 3.70
C HIS A 67 -12.68 -4.73 4.68
N GLY A 68 -11.47 -4.28 5.04
CA GLY A 68 -10.58 -4.96 5.98
C GLY A 68 -9.82 -6.16 5.38
N GLN A 69 -9.98 -6.44 4.09
CA GLN A 69 -9.35 -7.58 3.41
C GLN A 69 -7.93 -7.25 2.94
N VAL A 70 -7.00 -7.25 3.89
CA VAL A 70 -5.63 -6.78 3.64
C VAL A 70 -4.82 -7.70 2.73
N THR A 71 -4.99 -9.01 2.84
CA THR A 71 -4.32 -9.98 1.97
C THR A 71 -4.74 -9.79 0.51
N CYS A 72 -6.05 -9.75 0.26
CA CYS A 72 -6.60 -9.61 -1.08
C CYS A 72 -6.24 -8.25 -1.70
N GLY A 73 -6.36 -7.16 -0.93
CA GLY A 73 -6.01 -5.81 -1.37
C GLY A 73 -4.50 -5.65 -1.64
N THR A 74 -3.65 -6.25 -0.80
CA THR A 74 -2.18 -6.23 -1.00
C THR A 74 -1.79 -6.96 -2.27
N GLU A 75 -2.38 -8.13 -2.55
CA GLU A 75 -2.10 -8.86 -3.79
C GLU A 75 -2.50 -8.07 -5.05
N LEU A 76 -3.65 -7.38 -5.03
CA LEU A 76 -4.03 -6.49 -6.14
C LEU A 76 -3.08 -5.29 -6.27
N GLY A 77 -2.63 -4.72 -5.14
CA GLY A 77 -1.62 -3.68 -5.12
C GLY A 77 -0.26 -4.15 -5.68
N LEU A 78 0.19 -5.35 -5.33
CA LEU A 78 1.42 -5.92 -5.90
C LEU A 78 1.30 -6.13 -7.41
N LEU A 79 0.14 -6.60 -7.87
CA LEU A 79 -0.15 -6.75 -9.29
C LEU A 79 -0.18 -5.41 -10.03
N LEU A 80 -0.64 -4.35 -9.37
CA LEU A 80 -0.58 -2.98 -9.91
C LEU A 80 0.87 -2.57 -10.14
N ILE A 81 1.76 -2.74 -9.16
CA ILE A 81 3.18 -2.41 -9.31
C ILE A 81 3.83 -3.22 -10.42
N GLN A 82 3.54 -4.53 -10.50
CA GLN A 82 4.03 -5.37 -11.61
C GLN A 82 3.56 -4.86 -12.97
N THR A 83 2.32 -4.36 -13.04
CA THR A 83 1.76 -3.77 -14.26
C THR A 83 2.47 -2.47 -14.62
N LEU A 84 2.77 -1.61 -13.64
CA LEU A 84 3.56 -0.39 -13.84
C LEU A 84 4.96 -0.69 -14.37
N THR A 85 5.64 -1.69 -13.80
CA THR A 85 6.95 -2.17 -14.29
C THR A 85 6.84 -2.72 -15.72
N ALA A 86 5.84 -3.57 -16.00
CA ALA A 86 5.65 -4.18 -17.32
C ALA A 86 5.30 -3.15 -18.41
N ALA A 87 4.49 -2.14 -18.05
CA ALA A 87 4.12 -1.05 -18.93
C ALA A 87 5.23 0.02 -19.09
N LYS A 88 6.32 -0.09 -18.31
CA LYS A 88 7.43 0.89 -18.25
C LYS A 88 6.91 2.33 -18.09
N VAL A 89 5.87 2.49 -17.27
CA VAL A 89 5.26 3.80 -17.03
C VAL A 89 6.28 4.68 -16.32
N PRO A 90 6.64 5.86 -16.85
CA PRO A 90 7.59 6.75 -16.21
C PRO A 90 7.13 7.11 -14.79
N PHE A 91 8.08 7.35 -13.90
CA PHE A 91 7.78 7.75 -12.53
C PHE A 91 7.13 9.14 -12.55
N ASP A 92 5.79 9.16 -12.54
CA ASP A 92 4.96 10.36 -12.58
C ASP A 92 4.17 10.51 -11.27
N ASN A 93 3.82 11.76 -10.94
CA ASN A 93 3.05 12.10 -9.75
C ASN A 93 1.72 11.35 -9.70
N ALA A 94 1.07 11.11 -10.84
CA ALA A 94 -0.16 10.34 -10.91
C ALA A 94 0.00 8.89 -10.43
N ALA A 95 1.12 8.24 -10.76
CA ALA A 95 1.40 6.87 -10.30
C ALA A 95 1.70 6.84 -8.80
N ILE A 96 2.43 7.84 -8.29
CA ILE A 96 2.67 8.01 -6.85
C ILE A 96 1.35 8.25 -6.10
N ASP A 97 0.46 9.08 -6.64
CA ASP A 97 -0.83 9.37 -6.03
C ASP A 97 -1.74 8.14 -5.96
N GLN A 98 -1.68 7.25 -6.96
CA GLN A 98 -2.38 5.96 -6.89
C GLN A 98 -1.80 5.04 -5.81
N ILE A 99 -0.46 4.97 -5.70
CA ILE A 99 0.20 4.21 -4.63
C ILE A 99 -0.16 4.78 -3.26
N ARG A 100 -0.22 6.12 -3.15
CA ARG A 100 -0.63 6.84 -1.94
C ARG A 100 -2.10 6.60 -1.60
N ALA A 101 -2.98 6.52 -2.60
CA ALA A 101 -4.39 6.21 -2.40
C ALA A 101 -4.58 4.79 -1.82
N ILE A 102 -3.85 3.80 -2.35
CA ILE A 102 -3.86 2.43 -1.83
C ILE A 102 -3.27 2.39 -0.43
N PHE A 103 -2.14 3.06 -0.21
CA PHE A 103 -1.50 3.17 1.10
C PHE A 103 -2.45 3.75 2.16
N ASN A 104 -3.15 4.85 1.83
CA ASN A 104 -4.11 5.48 2.74
C ASN A 104 -5.37 4.64 2.98
N ALA A 105 -5.66 3.68 2.10
CA ALA A 105 -6.78 2.76 2.26
C ALA A 105 -6.46 1.57 3.17
N TYR A 106 -5.18 1.32 3.51
CA TYR A 106 -4.83 0.25 4.45
C TYR A 106 -5.50 0.50 5.81
N PRO A 107 -6.22 -0.48 6.36
CA PRO A 107 -6.88 -0.32 7.65
C PRO A 107 -5.82 -0.11 8.74
N ARG A 108 -5.96 0.97 9.49
CA ARG A 108 -5.09 1.28 10.62
C ARG A 108 -5.61 0.61 11.88
N ALA A 109 -4.76 0.44 12.88
CA ALA A 109 -5.15 -0.21 14.14
C ALA A 109 -6.44 0.36 14.77
N ALA A 110 -6.77 1.63 14.52
CA ALA A 110 -7.98 2.31 15.01
C ALA A 110 -9.30 1.82 14.38
N ASP A 111 -9.29 1.24 13.19
CA ASP A 111 -10.51 0.91 12.43
C ASP A 111 -11.08 -0.49 12.72
N SER A 112 -10.49 -1.21 13.67
CA SER A 112 -10.74 -2.64 13.93
C SER A 112 -12.06 -2.95 14.69
N GLN A 113 -13.00 -2.02 14.82
CA GLN A 113 -14.21 -2.19 15.65
C GLN A 113 -15.46 -2.75 14.95
N GLN A 114 -15.41 -3.23 13.70
CA GLN A 114 -16.58 -3.89 13.10
C GLN A 114 -16.50 -5.43 13.15
N GLU A 115 -17.13 -5.93 14.23
CA GLU A 115 -17.92 -7.17 14.38
C GLU A 115 -17.30 -8.53 14.00
N SER A 116 -16.78 -9.21 15.03
CA SER A 116 -16.99 -10.66 15.21
C SER A 116 -17.49 -10.89 16.64
N GLU A 117 -18.79 -10.66 16.87
CA GLU A 117 -19.45 -11.22 18.05
C GLU A 117 -19.63 -12.73 17.84
N ALA A 118 -18.73 -13.54 18.42
CA ALA A 118 -19.10 -14.81 19.01
C ALA A 118 -17.93 -15.43 19.81
N SER A 119 -18.16 -15.54 21.12
CA SER A 119 -17.62 -16.58 22.02
C SER A 119 -16.27 -16.35 22.70
N ASN A 120 -16.33 -15.63 23.82
CA ASN A 120 -15.71 -15.94 25.12
C ASN A 120 -14.58 -17.01 25.15
N SER A 121 -13.32 -16.59 25.20
CA SER A 121 -12.26 -17.13 26.07
C SER A 121 -10.96 -16.33 25.82
N GLY A 122 -10.06 -16.24 26.80
CA GLY A 122 -8.88 -15.35 26.83
C GLY A 122 -7.78 -15.58 25.78
N VAL A 123 -8.12 -15.57 24.49
CA VAL A 123 -7.26 -15.80 23.30
C VAL A 123 -7.12 -14.53 22.43
N GLU A 124 -7.89 -13.47 22.69
CA GLU A 124 -8.01 -12.25 21.87
C GLU A 124 -6.68 -11.51 21.61
N SER A 125 -5.68 -11.62 22.50
CA SER A 125 -4.37 -10.98 22.31
C SER A 125 -3.53 -11.61 21.20
N SER A 126 -3.77 -12.86 20.82
CA SER A 126 -2.98 -13.55 19.78
C SER A 126 -3.49 -13.24 18.38
N GLU A 127 -4.81 -13.26 18.17
CA GLU A 127 -5.39 -13.03 16.84
C GLU A 127 -5.28 -11.56 16.43
N ALA A 128 -5.51 -10.61 17.34
CA ALA A 128 -5.35 -9.19 17.06
C ALA A 128 -3.89 -8.83 16.72
N THR A 129 -2.91 -9.46 17.37
CA THR A 129 -1.49 -9.26 17.07
C THR A 129 -1.09 -9.93 15.76
N VAL A 130 -1.63 -11.11 15.43
CA VAL A 130 -1.42 -11.75 14.12
C VAL A 130 -2.05 -10.94 12.98
N ALA A 131 -3.25 -10.39 13.19
CA ALA A 131 -3.90 -9.49 12.24
C ALA A 131 -3.05 -8.24 12.03
N ALA A 132 -2.58 -7.59 13.11
CA ALA A 132 -1.69 -6.43 13.02
C ALA A 132 -0.39 -6.73 12.27
N ARG A 133 0.26 -7.88 12.54
CA ARG A 133 1.45 -8.31 11.78
C ARG A 133 1.16 -8.48 10.31
N THR A 134 0.07 -9.19 9.97
CA THR A 134 -0.36 -9.39 8.58
C THR A 134 -0.58 -8.06 7.86
N ARG A 135 -1.19 -7.07 8.53
CA ARG A 135 -1.38 -5.73 7.95
C ARG A 135 -0.06 -5.01 7.69
N VAL A 136 0.85 -5.08 8.67
CA VAL A 136 2.16 -4.42 8.57
C VAL A 136 2.99 -5.04 7.46
N GLU A 137 3.03 -6.37 7.40
CA GLU A 137 3.73 -7.13 6.37
C GLU A 137 3.15 -6.87 4.98
N GLY A 138 1.82 -6.85 4.85
CA GLY A 138 1.14 -6.57 3.59
C GLY A 138 1.53 -5.20 3.02
N CYS A 139 1.34 -4.14 3.80
CA CYS A 139 1.70 -2.78 3.37
C CYS A 139 3.21 -2.62 3.13
N THR A 140 4.05 -3.19 4.00
CA THR A 140 5.51 -3.17 3.84
C THR A 140 5.93 -3.85 2.54
N SER A 141 5.34 -4.99 2.21
CA SER A 141 5.63 -5.72 0.96
C SER A 141 5.22 -4.92 -0.27
N PHE A 142 4.05 -4.27 -0.22
CA PHE A 142 3.55 -3.38 -1.28
C PHE A 142 4.48 -2.18 -1.50
N LEU A 143 4.84 -1.46 -0.45
CA LEU A 143 5.73 -0.29 -0.54
C LEU A 143 7.15 -0.68 -0.97
N ARG A 144 7.66 -1.86 -0.57
CA ARG A 144 8.94 -2.38 -1.06
C ARG A 144 8.89 -2.70 -2.56
N ALA A 145 7.79 -3.25 -3.06
CA ALA A 145 7.59 -3.44 -4.49
C ALA A 145 7.56 -2.08 -5.22
N ALA A 146 6.85 -1.10 -4.69
CA ALA A 146 6.81 0.26 -5.24
C ALA A 146 8.20 0.92 -5.26
N LEU A 147 9.00 0.75 -4.20
CA LEU A 147 10.39 1.22 -4.16
C LEU A 147 11.23 0.57 -5.26
N LYS A 148 11.13 -0.74 -5.44
CA LYS A 148 11.84 -1.46 -6.51
C LYS A 148 11.45 -0.93 -7.90
N TRP A 149 10.16 -0.72 -8.13
CA TRP A 149 9.67 -0.09 -9.36
C TRP A 149 10.23 1.34 -9.56
N SER A 150 10.33 2.13 -8.49
CA SER A 150 10.90 3.48 -8.58
C SER A 150 12.41 3.48 -8.91
N ILE A 151 13.15 2.45 -8.49
CA ILE A 151 14.57 2.29 -8.85
C ILE A 151 14.69 1.97 -10.34
N GLU A 152 13.84 1.08 -10.85
CA GLU A 152 13.86 0.64 -12.25
C GLU A 152 13.41 1.75 -13.22
N THR A 153 12.51 2.65 -12.77
CA THR A 153 11.81 3.58 -13.66
C THR A 153 12.12 5.06 -13.42
N GLY A 154 12.44 5.45 -12.19
CA GLY A 154 12.62 6.85 -11.78
C GLY A 154 14.07 7.34 -11.75
N GLY A 155 15.05 6.48 -12.07
CA GLY A 155 16.47 6.87 -12.04
C GLY A 155 17.02 7.15 -10.63
N PHE A 156 16.25 6.90 -9.58
CA PHE A 156 16.70 7.01 -8.20
C PHE A 156 17.50 5.76 -7.82
N SER A 157 18.83 5.90 -7.67
CA SER A 157 19.73 4.77 -7.35
C SER A 157 19.35 3.99 -6.08
N ARG A 158 18.60 4.61 -5.16
CA ARG A 158 18.15 3.99 -3.89
C ARG A 158 16.63 3.94 -3.73
N GLY A 159 15.86 4.38 -4.72
CA GLY A 159 14.40 4.51 -4.68
C GLY A 159 13.92 5.92 -4.32
N ALA A 160 12.63 6.19 -4.58
CA ALA A 160 12.05 7.51 -4.35
C ALA A 160 12.01 7.86 -2.84
N PRO A 161 12.52 9.04 -2.43
CA PRO A 161 12.53 9.47 -1.03
C PRO A 161 11.13 9.51 -0.38
N GLU A 162 10.10 9.89 -1.14
CA GLU A 162 8.72 9.94 -0.64
C GLU A 162 8.19 8.57 -0.20
N LEU A 163 8.51 7.52 -0.96
CA LEU A 163 8.12 6.15 -0.62
C LEU A 163 8.87 5.65 0.62
N HIS A 164 10.10 6.11 0.82
CA HIS A 164 10.87 5.83 2.04
C HIS A 164 10.28 6.51 3.27
N ASP A 165 9.86 7.78 3.16
CA ASP A 165 9.21 8.50 4.25
C ASP A 165 7.90 7.81 4.66
N MET A 166 7.06 7.43 3.68
CA MET A 166 5.81 6.69 3.93
C MET A 166 6.06 5.35 4.61
N LEU A 167 7.03 4.57 4.12
CA LEU A 167 7.36 3.26 4.69
C LEU A 167 7.94 3.38 6.10
N GLY A 168 8.83 4.35 6.33
CA GLY A 168 9.43 4.60 7.64
C GLY A 168 8.38 4.98 8.69
N GLN A 169 7.47 5.89 8.35
CA GLN A 169 6.36 6.30 9.23
C GLN A 169 5.43 5.12 9.53
N TYR A 170 5.03 4.36 8.51
CA TYR A 170 4.10 3.25 8.67
C TYR A 170 4.67 2.13 9.56
N ILE A 171 5.94 1.75 9.36
CA ILE A 171 6.60 0.75 10.22
C ILE A 171 6.66 1.24 11.67
N TRP A 172 6.84 2.53 11.90
CA TRP A 172 6.88 3.06 13.26
C TRP A 172 5.50 3.09 13.94
N THR A 173 4.47 3.53 13.23
CA THR A 173 3.13 3.75 13.83
C THR A 173 2.31 2.48 13.96
N GLU A 174 2.38 1.58 12.97
CA GLU A 174 1.47 0.42 12.90
C GLU A 174 2.14 -0.90 13.32
N SER A 175 3.45 -0.92 13.58
CA SER A 175 4.12 -2.14 14.01
C SER A 175 3.73 -2.53 15.45
N PRO A 176 3.35 -3.79 15.69
CA PRO A 176 3.01 -4.28 17.04
C PRO A 176 4.20 -4.31 18.00
N ALA A 177 5.43 -4.19 17.47
CA ALA A 177 6.66 -4.03 18.25
C ALA A 177 7.46 -2.83 17.70
N PRO A 178 8.18 -2.08 18.57
CA PRO A 178 8.97 -0.94 18.14
C PRO A 178 10.15 -1.39 17.26
N GLU A 179 9.96 -1.36 15.93
CA GLU A 179 10.97 -1.74 14.95
C GLU A 179 11.80 -0.53 14.48
N MET A 180 12.38 0.19 15.44
CA MET A 180 13.13 1.43 15.19
C MET A 180 14.22 1.25 14.12
N MET A 181 14.93 0.11 14.15
CA MET A 181 16.02 -0.15 13.20
C MET A 181 15.56 -0.27 11.75
N LYS A 182 14.37 -0.82 11.51
CA LYS A 182 13.81 -0.93 10.15
C LYS A 182 13.27 0.42 9.69
N ALA A 183 12.60 1.15 10.58
CA ALA A 183 12.10 2.48 10.30
C ALA A 183 13.25 3.47 9.97
N SER A 184 14.32 3.46 10.78
CA SER A 184 15.46 4.38 10.61
C SER A 184 16.20 4.20 9.28
N GLN A 185 16.32 2.95 8.80
CA GLN A 185 16.91 2.66 7.48
C GLN A 185 16.13 3.27 6.31
N HIS A 186 14.84 3.53 6.50
CA HIS A 186 14.00 4.18 5.50
C HIS A 186 14.03 5.70 5.67
N PHE A 187 13.93 6.22 6.90
CA PHE A 187 14.02 7.66 7.16
C PHE A 187 15.32 8.31 6.66
N VAL A 188 16.46 7.63 6.80
CA VAL A 188 17.77 8.13 6.32
C VAL A 188 17.82 8.28 4.80
N ARG A 189 16.97 7.54 4.08
CA ARG A 189 16.85 7.59 2.61
C ARG A 189 15.65 8.44 2.15
N GLY A 190 14.87 8.94 3.10
CA GLY A 190 13.75 9.83 2.89
C GLY A 190 14.17 11.30 2.86
N ASN A 191 13.20 12.20 2.79
CA ASN A 191 13.43 13.65 2.79
C ASN A 191 12.81 14.36 4.01
N GLN A 192 12.37 13.59 5.02
CA GLN A 192 11.71 14.13 6.23
C GLN A 192 12.52 13.89 7.51
N PRO A 193 13.58 14.68 7.78
CA PRO A 193 14.39 14.54 8.99
C PRO A 193 13.62 14.89 10.28
N GLU A 194 12.65 15.81 10.20
CA GLU A 194 11.82 16.16 11.36
C GLU A 194 10.92 15.01 11.82
N ALA A 195 10.36 14.26 10.87
CA ALA A 195 9.58 13.06 11.18
C ALA A 195 10.47 12.01 11.84
N PHE A 196 11.69 11.82 11.33
CA PHE A 196 12.66 10.92 11.94
C PHE A 196 13.05 11.34 13.36
N ALA A 197 13.30 12.63 13.60
CA ALA A 197 13.62 13.13 14.94
C ALA A 197 12.48 12.88 15.94
N LYS A 198 11.22 13.08 15.53
CA LYS A 198 10.05 12.76 16.37
C LYS A 198 10.00 11.27 16.73
N VAL A 199 10.27 10.40 15.76
CA VAL A 199 10.35 8.95 15.96
C VAL A 199 11.47 8.58 16.94
N VAL A 200 12.65 9.20 16.82
CA VAL A 200 13.77 8.99 17.76
C VAL A 200 13.38 9.41 19.18
N VAL A 201 12.77 10.59 19.36
CA VAL A 201 12.32 11.07 20.68
C VAL A 201 11.26 10.15 21.28
N GLU A 202 10.29 9.70 20.48
CA GLU A 202 9.28 8.75 20.94
C GLU A 202 9.90 7.40 21.31
N CYS A 203 10.91 6.94 20.57
CA CYS A 203 11.67 5.74 20.90
C CYS A 203 12.41 5.90 22.23
N MET A 204 13.07 7.04 22.46
CA MET A 204 13.76 7.33 23.72
C MET A 204 12.81 7.27 24.91
N ASN A 205 11.59 7.79 24.78
CA ASN A 205 10.58 7.76 25.84
C ASN A 205 10.07 6.34 26.15
N LYS A 206 10.17 5.40 25.20
CA LYS A 206 9.78 4.00 25.37
C LYS A 206 10.94 3.11 25.86
N CYS A 207 12.18 3.55 25.70
CA CYS A 207 13.38 2.85 26.14
C CYS A 207 13.73 3.16 27.60
N TYR A 208 14.69 2.40 28.15
CA TYR A 208 15.22 2.72 29.47
C TYR A 208 16.02 4.04 29.41
N PRO A 209 15.97 4.88 30.47
CA PRO A 209 16.71 6.15 30.50
C PRO A 209 18.23 5.99 30.25
N SER A 210 18.81 4.85 30.63
CA SER A 210 20.21 4.52 30.40
C SER A 210 20.56 4.14 28.96
N GLU A 211 19.58 3.98 28.08
CA GLU A 211 19.76 3.65 26.66
C GLU A 211 19.42 4.83 25.74
N ALA A 212 19.01 5.97 26.30
CA ALA A 212 18.58 7.14 25.54
C ALA A 212 19.71 7.72 24.68
N ASP A 213 20.93 7.71 25.20
CA ASP A 213 22.15 8.10 24.48
C ASP A 213 22.47 7.16 23.30
N LEU A 214 22.27 5.85 23.47
CA LEU A 214 22.43 4.85 22.42
C LEU A 214 21.45 5.07 21.27
N VAL A 215 20.20 5.43 21.56
CA VAL A 215 19.17 5.71 20.54
C VAL A 215 19.56 6.93 19.70
N ILE A 216 20.03 8.01 20.34
CA ILE A 216 20.51 9.20 19.63
C ILE A 216 21.77 8.89 18.82
N ALA A 217 22.77 8.25 19.45
CA ALA A 217 24.04 7.91 18.78
C ALA A 217 23.80 7.07 17.52
N ARG A 218 22.84 6.14 17.59
CA ARG A 218 22.43 5.35 16.44
C ARG A 218 21.77 6.19 15.35
N ALA A 219 20.89 7.12 15.71
CA ALA A 219 20.24 7.99 14.73
C ALA A 219 21.24 8.90 13.98
N VAL A 220 22.30 9.35 14.66
CA VAL A 220 23.35 10.21 14.07
C VAL A 220 24.33 9.43 13.19
N MET A 221 24.59 8.16 13.50
CA MET A 221 25.57 7.33 12.76
C MET A 221 25.03 6.64 11.50
N LEU A 222 23.74 6.79 11.18
CA LEU A 222 23.11 6.19 10.00
C LEU A 222 23.24 7.08 8.76
#